data_AF-A0A7W6RVU8-F1
#
_entry.id   AF-A0A7W6RVU8-F1
#
_cell.length_a   1.000
_cell.length_b   1.000
_cell.length_c   1.000
_cell.angle_alpha   90.00
_cell.angle_beta   90.00
_cell.angle_gamma   90.00
#
_symmetry.space_group_name_H-M   'P 1'
#
loop_
_entity.id
_entity.type
_entity.pdbx_description
1 polymer ?
#
loop_
_entity_poly.entity_id
_entity_poly.type
_entity_poly.pdbx_seq_one_letter_code
_entity_poly.pdbx_strand_id
1 'polypeptide(L)'
;MLEVIIQRSLDIVDRTERLVEKARRLIGSGSLDDVEVYRIHTEIERLTDLVFIMDDAARLLRRTFEQRPEMARAYPAHVTLQ
;
A
#
# COMPACT_ATOMS: atom_id res chain seq x y z
N MET A 1 -1.41 0.24 18.90
CA MET A 1 -1.33 1.37 17.94
C MET A 1 -0.55 0.97 16.68
N LEU A 2 0.68 0.45 16.82
CA LEU A 2 1.49 0.07 15.67
C LEU A 2 0.93 -1.11 14.87
N GLU A 3 0.38 -2.13 15.53
CA GLU A 3 -0.32 -3.24 14.84
C GLU A 3 -1.45 -2.73 13.93
N VAL A 4 -2.19 -1.72 14.39
CA VAL A 4 -3.22 -1.06 13.58
C VAL A 4 -2.61 -0.29 12.40
N ILE A 5 -1.43 0.32 12.56
CA ILE A 5 -0.71 0.98 11.47
C ILE A 5 -0.28 -0.06 10.42
N ILE A 6 0.35 -1.16 10.86
CA ILE A 6 0.77 -2.25 9.97
C ILE A 6 -0.42 -2.82 9.20
N GLN A 7 -1.52 -3.12 9.90
CA GLN A 7 -2.71 -3.66 9.25
C GLN A 7 -3.30 -2.67 8.25
N ARG A 8 -3.41 -1.38 8.61
CA ARG A 8 -3.92 -0.35 7.68
C ARG A 8 -3.01 -0.17 6.46
N SER A 9 -1.69 -0.26 6.63
CA SER A 9 -0.75 -0.20 5.51
C SER A 9 -0.94 -1.36 4.54
N LEU A 10 -1.12 -2.59 5.06
CA LEU A 10 -1.43 -3.77 4.23
C LEU A 10 -2.81 -3.66 3.56
N ASP A 11 -3.82 -3.13 4.26
CA ASP A 11 -5.15 -2.90 3.67
C ASP A 11 -5.09 -1.88 2.51
N ILE A 12 -4.21 -0.87 2.60
CA ILE A 12 -4.00 0.12 1.53
C ILE A 12 -3.32 -0.55 0.32
N VAL A 13 -2.32 -1.40 0.56
CA VAL A 13 -1.67 -2.23 -0.48
C VAL A 13 -2.72 -3.03 -1.24
N ASP A 14 -3.53 -3.82 -0.54
CA ASP A 14 -4.58 -4.66 -1.12
C ASP A 14 -5.60 -3.85 -1.94
N ARG A 15 -5.98 -2.66 -1.45
CA ARG A 15 -6.91 -1.77 -2.16
C ARG A 15 -6.29 -1.21 -3.44
N THR A 16 -5.00 -0.91 -3.40
CA THR A 16 -4.26 -0.34 -4.53
C THR A 16 -4.01 -1.40 -5.59
N GLU A 17 -3.70 -2.64 -5.23
CA GLU A 17 -3.63 -3.76 -6.16
C GLU A 17 -4.96 -3.98 -6.89
N ARG A 18 -6.08 -3.94 -6.17
CA ARG A 18 -7.42 -4.02 -6.79
C ARG A 18 -7.71 -2.84 -7.73
N LEU A 19 -7.19 -1.65 -7.42
CA LEU A 19 -7.30 -0.49 -8.31
C LEU A 19 -6.49 -0.68 -9.58
N VAL A 20 -5.24 -1.16 -9.46
CA VAL A 20 -4.38 -1.51 -10.59
C VAL A 20 -5.06 -2.54 -11.50
N GLU A 21 -5.64 -3.60 -10.93
CA GLU A 21 -6.36 -4.61 -11.71
C GLU A 21 -7.57 -4.03 -12.46
N LYS A 22 -8.35 -3.16 -11.81
CA LYS A 22 -9.46 -2.47 -12.49
C LYS A 22 -8.97 -1.56 -13.62
N ALA A 23 -7.87 -0.85 -13.42
CA ALA A 23 -7.27 0.00 -14.43
C ALA A 23 -6.75 -0.81 -15.63
N ARG A 24 -6.13 -1.97 -15.41
CA ARG A 24 -5.73 -2.91 -16.47
C ARG A 24 -6.93 -3.40 -17.27
N ARG A 25 -8.05 -3.72 -16.61
CA ARG A 25 -9.30 -4.11 -17.29
C ARG A 25 -9.90 -2.98 -18.10
N LEU A 26 -9.81 -1.75 -17.61
CA LEU A 26 -10.26 -0.56 -18.34
C LEU A 26 -9.43 -0.32 -19.60
N ILE A 27 -8.11 -0.55 -19.55
CA ILE A 27 -7.27 -0.53 -20.76
C ILE A 27 -7.71 -1.67 -21.70
N GLY A 28 -7.88 -2.87 -21.18
CA GLY A 28 -8.26 -4.05 -21.97
C GLY A 28 -9.67 -4.02 -22.57
N SER A 29 -10.55 -3.11 -22.14
CA SER A 29 -11.89 -2.96 -22.74
C SER A 29 -11.84 -2.29 -24.12
N GLY A 30 -10.74 -1.61 -24.46
CA GLY A 30 -10.59 -0.85 -25.70
C GLY A 30 -11.48 0.39 -25.78
N SER A 31 -12.05 0.86 -24.67
CA SER A 31 -12.93 2.04 -24.64
C SER A 31 -12.20 3.38 -24.50
N LEU A 32 -10.87 3.34 -24.46
CA LEU A 32 -10.00 4.49 -24.22
C LEU A 32 -9.22 4.84 -25.49
N ASP A 33 -8.92 6.13 -25.67
CA ASP A 33 -7.97 6.55 -26.70
C ASP A 33 -6.51 6.27 -26.32
N ASP A 34 -5.58 6.38 -27.28
CA ASP A 34 -4.17 6.08 -27.07
C ASP A 34 -3.51 6.94 -25.97
N VAL A 35 -3.95 8.19 -25.82
CA VAL A 35 -3.43 9.13 -24.81
C VAL A 35 -3.92 8.71 -23.42
N GLU A 36 -5.20 8.34 -23.31
CA GLU A 36 -5.80 7.81 -22.09
C GLU A 36 -5.14 6.49 -21.67
N VAL A 37 -4.93 5.56 -22.61
CA VAL A 37 -4.22 4.29 -22.37
C VAL A 37 -2.82 4.55 -21.84
N TYR A 38 -2.04 5.41 -22.50
CA TYR A 38 -0.68 5.73 -22.08
C TYR A 38 -0.61 6.33 -20.67
N ARG A 39 -1.53 7.26 -20.36
CA ARG A 39 -1.61 7.88 -19.03
C ARG A 39 -1.93 6.86 -17.95
N ILE A 40 -2.96 6.04 -18.17
CA ILE A 40 -3.37 5.03 -17.18
C ILE A 40 -2.28 3.97 -17.01
N HIS A 41 -1.61 3.57 -18.10
CA HIS A 41 -0.48 2.65 -18.01
C HIS A 41 0.66 3.19 -17.14
N THR A 42 1.04 4.45 -17.36
CA THR A 42 2.09 5.12 -16.57
C THR A 42 1.71 5.20 -15.08
N GLU A 43 0.45 5.51 -14.77
CA GLU A 43 -0.02 5.55 -13.38
C GLU A 43 -0.12 4.14 -12.74
N ILE A 44 -0.45 3.10 -13.53
CA ILE A 44 -0.39 1.71 -13.07
C ILE A 44 1.04 1.33 -12.67
N GLU A 45 2.05 1.68 -13.46
CA GLU A 45 3.45 1.40 -13.13
C GLU A 45 3.85 2.06 -11.81
N ARG A 46 3.56 3.36 -11.65
CA ARG A 46 3.85 4.11 -10.41
C ARG A 46 3.15 3.51 -9.18
N LEU A 47 1.88 3.14 -9.32
CA LEU A 47 1.12 2.52 -8.23
C LEU A 47 1.68 1.12 -7.89
N THR A 48 2.11 0.36 -8.89
CA THR A 48 2.72 -0.96 -8.68
C THR A 48 4.03 -0.84 -7.91
N ASP A 49 4.89 0.11 -8.28
CA ASP A 49 6.15 0.39 -7.57
C ASP A 49 5.90 0.81 -6.12
N LEU A 50 4.94 1.70 -5.90
CA LEU A 50 4.55 2.16 -4.57
C LEU A 50 4.04 1.00 -3.70
N VAL A 51 3.16 0.16 -4.25
CA VAL A 51 2.61 -1.01 -3.54
C VAL A 51 3.72 -1.95 -3.10
N PHE A 52 4.68 -2.22 -3.98
CA PHE A 52 5.80 -3.12 -3.68
C PHE A 52 6.62 -2.60 -2.50
N ILE A 53 6.96 -1.31 -2.49
CA ILE A 53 7.70 -0.67 -1.40
C ILE A 53 6.90 -0.69 -0.10
N MET A 54 5.61 -0.38 -0.16
CA MET A 54 4.74 -0.34 1.03
C MET A 54 4.54 -1.73 1.64
N ASP A 55 4.34 -2.77 0.83
CA ASP A 55 4.20 -4.15 1.30
C ASP A 55 5.48 -4.63 1.99
N ASP A 56 6.65 -4.40 1.38
CA ASP A 56 7.92 -4.79 1.99
C ASP A 56 8.17 -4.05 3.31
N ALA A 57 7.94 -2.73 3.34
CA ALA A 57 8.09 -1.93 4.55
C ALA A 57 7.15 -2.40 5.67
N ALA A 58 5.88 -2.66 5.37
CA ALA A 58 4.91 -3.14 6.36
C ALA A 58 5.27 -4.53 6.89
N ARG A 59 5.73 -5.44 6.03
CA ARG A 59 6.17 -6.79 6.42
C ARG A 59 7.48 -6.77 7.20
N LEU A 60 8.42 -5.90 6.84
CA LEU A 60 9.66 -5.71 7.59
C LEU A 60 9.36 -5.18 8.99
N LEU A 61 8.45 -4.20 9.09
CA LEU A 61 8.00 -3.65 10.36
C LEU A 61 7.38 -4.77 11.20
N ARG A 62 6.42 -5.53 10.67
CA ARG A 62 5.80 -6.66 11.38
C ARG A 62 6.84 -7.64 11.93
N ARG A 63 7.76 -8.13 11.08
CA ARG A 63 8.83 -9.05 11.48
C ARG A 63 9.72 -8.49 12.59
N THR A 64 10.06 -7.21 12.50
CA THR A 64 10.88 -6.52 13.50
C THR A 64 10.21 -6.49 14.88
N PHE A 65 8.89 -6.29 14.93
CA PHE A 65 8.14 -6.27 16.18
C PHE A 65 7.87 -7.66 16.75
N GLU A 66 7.62 -8.66 15.91
CA GLU A 66 7.52 -10.06 16.33
C GLU A 66 8.81 -10.54 17.03
N GLN A 67 9.98 -10.10 16.53
CA GLN A 67 11.28 -10.44 17.09
C GLN A 67 11.67 -9.62 18.33
N ARG A 68 11.07 -8.43 18.52
CA ARG A 68 11.35 -7.54 19.67
C ARG A 68 10.05 -7.01 20.27
N PRO A 69 9.32 -7.84 21.03
CA PRO A 69 8.03 -7.46 21.62
C PRO A 69 8.13 -6.28 22.61
N GLU A 70 9.33 -6.03 23.16
CA GLU A 70 9.60 -4.87 24.02
C GLU A 70 9.45 -3.53 23.29
N MET A 71 9.74 -3.48 21.98
CA MET A 71 9.55 -2.28 21.17
C MET A 71 8.06 -1.95 21.00
N ALA A 72 7.19 -2.96 20.97
CA ALA A 72 5.74 -2.73 20.96
C ALA A 72 5.26 -2.12 22.28
N ARG A 73 5.92 -2.47 23.41
CA ARG A 73 5.62 -1.93 24.74
C ARG A 73 6.18 -0.52 24.98
N ALA A 74 7.22 -0.12 24.26
CA ALA A 74 7.82 1.22 24.32
C ALA A 74 7.06 2.29 23.49
N TYR A 75 6.03 1.87 22.73
CA TYR A 75 5.14 2.74 21.96
C TYR A 75 3.79 3.09 22.63
N PRO A 76 3.65 3.31 23.96
CA PRO A 76 2.42 3.89 24.50
C PRO A 76 2.45 5.41 24.27
N ALA A 77 1.65 5.85 23.31
CA ALA A 77 0.99 7.14 23.23
C ALA A 77 1.62 8.32 24.01
N HIS A 78 2.48 9.09 23.35
CA HIS A 78 2.59 10.55 23.57
C HIS A 78 2.09 11.28 22.32
N VAL A 79 0.89 10.92 21.86
CA VAL A 79 0.16 11.73 20.88
C VAL A 79 -1.24 11.93 21.43
N THR A 80 -1.35 12.86 22.38
CA THR A 80 -2.59 13.59 22.60
C THR A 80 -2.77 14.46 21.36
N LEU A 81 -3.66 14.07 20.44
CA LEU A 81 -4.20 15.03 19.47
C LEU A 81 -5.15 15.94 20.26
N GLN A 82 -4.68 17.15 20.57
CA GLN A 82 -5.54 18.29 20.89
C GLN A 82 -6.00 18.94 19.59
#